data_AF-A0A0A0HYQ7-F1
#
_entry.id   AF-A0A0A0HYQ7-F1
#
_cell.length_a   1.000
_cell.length_b   1.000
_cell.length_c   1.000
_cell.angle_alpha   90.00
_cell.angle_beta   90.00
_cell.angle_gamma   90.00
#
_symmetry.space_group_name_H-M   'P 1'
#
loop_
_entity.id
_entity.type
_entity.pdbx_description
1 polymer ?
#
loop_
_entity_poly.entity_id
_entity_poly.type
_entity_poly.pdbx_seq_one_letter_code
_entity_poly.pdbx_strand_id
1 'polypeptide(L)'
;MRNNENNNDKVYLDFLPFMAEAFSTNTKAYKLIDKVYNTDKIRFIEKAKENKWYDSAMAKEGSIKQEYYFKKAMGLLLVAQEDERITDELLNVIAKGWRYAHTYVRQHDVLNLYHFIGSYIKKKRGIDNVVDDELNSNGLMLIFLSTMYEGKVLDKDDKLYNNVINTYFQRLIHMKNECRINIDNISKEQKKLIRELELKLKNYKKIKVVPSSYRFSNEQQNGMR
;
A
#
# COMPACT_ATOMS: atom_id res chain seq x y z
N MET A 1 32.84 -17.55 -30.30
CA MET A 1 32.16 -17.90 -29.05
C MET A 1 32.11 -16.68 -28.14
N ARG A 2 30.97 -15.98 -28.13
CA ARG A 2 30.58 -15.05 -27.05
C ARG A 2 29.09 -15.32 -26.83
N ASN A 3 28.80 -16.09 -25.80
CA ASN A 3 27.44 -16.33 -25.35
C ASN A 3 26.93 -15.00 -24.77
N ASN A 4 26.00 -14.37 -25.48
CA ASN A 4 25.12 -13.38 -24.89
C ASN A 4 24.17 -14.15 -23.96
N GLU A 5 24.46 -14.10 -22.66
CA GLU A 5 23.49 -14.47 -21.63
C GLU A 5 22.33 -13.46 -21.69
N ASN A 6 21.26 -13.86 -22.36
CA ASN A 6 19.95 -13.26 -22.20
C ASN A 6 19.47 -13.52 -20.77
N ASN A 7 19.85 -12.67 -19.81
CA ASN A 7 19.16 -12.60 -18.53
C ASN A 7 17.76 -12.01 -18.75
N ASN A 8 16.85 -12.88 -19.18
CA ASN A 8 15.41 -12.69 -19.00
C ASN A 8 15.12 -12.84 -17.50
N ASP A 9 15.50 -11.83 -16.71
CA ASP A 9 15.06 -11.72 -15.31
C ASP A 9 13.54 -11.49 -15.32
N LYS A 10 12.79 -12.59 -15.31
CA LYS A 10 11.34 -12.55 -15.14
C LYS A 10 11.06 -11.95 -13.76
N VAL A 11 10.65 -10.69 -13.76
CA VAL A 11 10.18 -10.04 -12.54
C VAL A 11 8.84 -10.68 -12.16
N TYR A 12 8.82 -11.41 -11.06
CA TYR A 12 7.59 -11.96 -10.50
C TYR A 12 6.82 -10.86 -9.76
N LEU A 13 5.50 -10.82 -9.95
CA LEU A 13 4.63 -9.90 -9.24
C LEU A 13 4.38 -10.42 -7.82
N ASP A 14 5.08 -9.82 -6.86
CA ASP A 14 4.95 -10.11 -5.43
C ASP A 14 3.80 -9.28 -4.84
N PHE A 15 2.69 -9.93 -4.47
CA PHE A 15 1.51 -9.26 -3.90
C PHE A 15 1.62 -8.97 -2.40
N LEU A 16 2.55 -9.62 -1.70
CA LEU A 16 2.70 -9.49 -0.24
C LEU A 16 2.78 -8.03 0.24
N PRO A 17 3.63 -7.15 -0.32
CA PRO A 17 3.76 -5.79 0.18
C PRO A 17 2.49 -4.95 -0.07
N PHE A 18 1.77 -5.19 -1.18
CA PHE A 18 0.49 -4.52 -1.47
C PHE A 18 -0.62 -5.00 -0.54
N MET A 19 -0.62 -6.29 -0.16
CA MET A 19 -1.54 -6.82 0.84
C MET A 19 -1.26 -6.19 2.21
N ALA A 20 0.01 -6.11 2.62
CA ALA A 20 0.39 -5.47 3.87
C ALA A 20 -0.01 -3.97 3.91
N GLU A 21 0.14 -3.25 2.79
CA GLU A 21 -0.33 -1.86 2.60
C GLU A 21 -1.86 -1.74 2.70
N ALA A 22 -2.60 -2.64 2.09
CA ALA A 22 -4.07 -2.65 2.19
C ALA A 22 -4.51 -2.83 3.66
N PHE A 23 -3.89 -3.76 4.38
CA PHE A 23 -4.16 -3.98 5.80
C PHE A 23 -3.76 -2.79 6.67
N SER A 24 -2.66 -2.12 6.34
CA SER A 24 -2.19 -0.95 7.09
C SER A 24 -2.98 0.32 6.82
N THR A 25 -3.79 0.39 5.77
CA THR A 25 -4.66 1.55 5.50
C THR A 25 -6.08 1.33 6.02
N ASN A 26 -6.50 0.07 6.17
CA ASN A 26 -7.85 -0.27 6.62
C ASN A 26 -7.99 -0.28 8.16
N THR A 27 -8.20 0.91 8.72
CA THR A 27 -8.38 1.09 10.18
C THR A 27 -9.53 0.29 10.80
N LYS A 28 -10.53 -0.12 10.00
CA LYS A 28 -11.64 -0.98 10.47
C LYS A 28 -11.18 -2.39 10.81
N ALA A 29 -10.10 -2.87 10.18
CA ALA A 29 -9.55 -4.20 10.39
C ALA A 29 -8.61 -4.27 11.61
N TYR A 30 -8.10 -3.14 12.10
CA TYR A 30 -7.04 -3.09 13.12
C TYR A 30 -7.33 -3.88 14.38
N LYS A 31 -8.53 -3.76 14.94
CA LYS A 31 -8.91 -4.51 16.15
C LYS A 31 -8.84 -6.02 15.95
N LEU A 32 -9.17 -6.50 14.75
CA LEU A 32 -9.11 -7.92 14.41
C LEU A 32 -7.68 -8.35 14.14
N ILE A 33 -6.92 -7.54 13.39
CA ILE A 33 -5.48 -7.75 13.17
C ILE A 33 -4.76 -7.89 14.51
N ASP A 34 -5.00 -6.98 15.45
CA ASP A 34 -4.39 -7.00 16.78
C ASP A 34 -4.79 -8.25 17.56
N LYS A 35 -6.04 -8.68 17.47
CA LYS A 35 -6.51 -9.91 18.11
C LYS A 35 -5.70 -11.12 17.63
N VAL A 36 -5.58 -11.30 16.31
CA VAL A 36 -4.85 -12.44 15.72
C VAL A 36 -3.35 -12.33 16.03
N TYR A 37 -2.77 -11.15 15.81
CA TYR A 37 -1.35 -10.89 16.01
C TYR A 37 -0.90 -11.15 17.45
N ASN A 38 -1.73 -10.84 18.45
CA ASN A 38 -1.38 -11.05 19.84
C ASN A 38 -1.45 -12.53 20.28
N THR A 39 -1.95 -13.44 19.44
CA THR A 39 -1.95 -14.89 19.76
C THR A 39 -0.55 -15.49 19.70
N ASP A 40 0.34 -14.97 18.86
CA ASP A 40 1.72 -15.45 18.70
C ASP A 40 2.63 -14.32 18.17
N LYS A 41 2.71 -13.24 18.95
CA LYS A 41 3.39 -12.00 18.55
C LYS A 41 4.85 -12.22 18.14
N ILE A 42 5.56 -13.12 18.83
CA ILE A 42 6.99 -13.35 18.57
C ILE A 42 7.17 -13.94 17.17
N ARG A 43 6.43 -15.01 16.85
CA ARG A 43 6.47 -15.68 15.54
C ARG A 43 6.18 -14.71 14.39
N PHE A 44 5.17 -13.86 14.54
CA PHE A 44 4.83 -12.88 13.49
C PHE A 44 5.93 -11.82 13.30
N ILE A 45 6.58 -11.37 14.37
CA ILE A 45 7.68 -10.39 14.28
C ILE A 45 8.89 -10.99 13.57
N GLU A 46 9.27 -12.21 13.95
CA GLU A 46 10.43 -12.90 13.39
C GLU A 46 10.24 -13.10 11.88
N LYS A 47 9.11 -13.69 11.47
CA LYS A 47 8.77 -13.89 10.06
C LYS A 47 8.72 -12.59 9.27
N ALA A 48 8.17 -11.52 9.85
CA ALA A 48 8.12 -10.22 9.19
C ALA A 48 9.53 -9.67 8.94
N LYS A 49 10.42 -9.70 9.94
CA LYS A 49 11.78 -9.13 9.87
C LYS A 49 12.68 -9.82 8.85
N GLU A 50 12.47 -11.10 8.59
CA GLU A 50 13.21 -11.86 7.57
C GLU A 50 12.83 -11.46 6.14
N ASN A 51 11.68 -10.80 5.95
CA ASN A 51 11.18 -10.46 4.64
C ASN A 51 11.81 -9.17 4.09
N LYS A 52 12.22 -9.19 2.81
CA LYS A 52 12.81 -8.04 2.09
C LYS A 52 11.96 -6.77 2.13
N TRP A 53 10.64 -6.89 2.31
CA TRP A 53 9.73 -5.75 2.32
C TRP A 53 9.61 -5.07 3.69
N TYR A 54 10.14 -5.67 4.76
CA TYR A 54 9.96 -5.20 6.15
C TYR A 54 10.40 -3.74 6.37
N ASP A 55 11.58 -3.38 5.87
CA ASP A 55 12.14 -2.02 5.96
C ASP A 55 12.15 -1.28 4.62
N SER A 56 11.34 -1.76 3.67
CA SER A 56 11.20 -1.15 2.35
C SER A 56 10.58 0.24 2.42
N ALA A 57 10.76 1.01 1.35
CA ALA A 57 10.16 2.33 1.21
C ALA A 57 8.63 2.30 1.30
N MET A 58 7.98 1.20 0.89
CA MET A 58 6.54 1.00 1.03
C MET A 58 6.12 0.78 2.48
N ALA A 59 6.93 0.06 3.27
CA ALA A 59 6.65 -0.15 4.69
C ALA A 59 6.68 1.17 5.48
N LYS A 60 7.58 2.08 5.08
CA LYS A 60 7.80 3.39 5.71
C LYS A 60 6.92 4.49 5.13
N GLU A 61 6.00 4.14 4.21
CA GLU A 61 5.10 5.11 3.61
C GLU A 61 3.91 5.40 4.54
N GLY A 62 3.54 6.67 4.64
CA GLY A 62 2.45 7.12 5.50
C GLY A 62 2.87 7.43 6.94
N SER A 63 1.96 7.17 7.88
CA SER A 63 2.14 7.46 9.31
C SER A 63 2.86 6.33 10.05
N ILE A 64 3.48 6.63 11.19
CA ILE A 64 4.08 5.63 12.11
C ILE A 64 3.09 4.50 12.44
N LYS A 65 1.79 4.85 12.57
CA LYS A 65 0.74 3.87 12.82
C LYS A 65 0.57 2.92 11.62
N GLN A 66 0.58 3.44 10.40
CA GLN A 66 0.50 2.62 9.18
C GLN A 66 1.72 1.73 9.03
N GLU A 67 2.94 2.25 9.23
CA GLU A 67 4.16 1.41 9.23
C GLU A 67 4.07 0.26 10.24
N TYR A 68 3.58 0.55 11.45
CA TYR A 68 3.38 -0.46 12.48
C TYR A 68 2.39 -1.55 12.05
N TYR A 69 1.24 -1.19 11.48
CA TYR A 69 0.26 -2.18 11.00
C TYR A 69 0.72 -2.88 9.72
N PHE A 70 1.52 -2.25 8.88
CA PHE A 70 2.13 -2.86 7.71
C PHE A 70 3.04 -4.02 8.13
N LYS A 71 3.96 -3.76 9.08
CA LYS A 71 4.87 -4.78 9.62
C LYS A 71 4.12 -5.92 10.31
N LYS A 72 3.05 -5.62 11.06
CA LYS A 72 2.15 -6.64 11.63
C LYS A 72 1.48 -7.51 10.58
N ALA A 73 0.86 -6.86 9.58
CA ALA A 73 0.14 -7.55 8.52
C ALA A 73 1.09 -8.43 7.71
N MET A 74 2.31 -7.98 7.45
CA MET A 74 3.33 -8.78 6.78
C MET A 74 3.64 -10.08 7.53
N GLY A 75 3.85 -10.01 8.84
CA GLY A 75 4.07 -11.21 9.67
C GLY A 75 2.89 -12.18 9.64
N LEU A 76 1.66 -11.66 9.75
CA LEU A 76 0.44 -12.47 9.65
C LEU A 76 0.30 -13.13 8.28
N LEU A 77 0.49 -12.37 7.20
CA LEU A 77 0.39 -12.86 5.82
C LEU A 77 1.43 -13.95 5.52
N LEU A 78 2.65 -13.81 6.04
CA LEU A 78 3.71 -14.81 5.87
C LEU A 78 3.41 -16.08 6.67
N VAL A 79 3.00 -15.95 7.93
CA VAL A 79 2.65 -17.13 8.75
C VAL A 79 1.42 -17.84 8.21
N ALA A 80 0.44 -17.13 7.65
CA ALA A 80 -0.74 -17.74 7.03
C ALA A 80 -0.37 -18.72 5.91
N GLN A 81 0.71 -18.48 5.15
CA GLN A 81 1.15 -19.40 4.09
C GLN A 81 1.56 -20.79 4.63
N GLU A 82 1.86 -20.89 5.92
CA GLU A 82 2.35 -22.10 6.58
C GLU A 82 1.36 -22.65 7.63
N ASP A 83 0.35 -21.87 8.02
CA ASP A 83 -0.55 -22.15 9.14
C ASP A 83 -2.01 -21.86 8.74
N GLU A 84 -2.77 -22.94 8.53
CA GLU A 84 -4.17 -22.89 8.10
C GLU A 84 -5.07 -22.16 9.11
N ARG A 85 -4.81 -22.30 10.42
CA ARG A 85 -5.55 -21.58 11.46
C ARG A 85 -5.37 -20.07 11.33
N ILE A 86 -4.15 -19.63 11.03
CA ILE A 86 -3.87 -18.20 10.78
C ILE A 86 -4.48 -17.76 9.45
N THR A 87 -4.51 -18.62 8.44
CA THR A 87 -5.22 -18.36 7.18
C THR A 87 -6.70 -18.09 7.41
N ASP A 88 -7.39 -18.93 8.17
CA ASP A 88 -8.82 -18.77 8.48
C ASP A 88 -9.09 -17.49 9.26
N GLU A 89 -8.27 -17.18 10.27
CA GLU A 89 -8.37 -15.93 11.02
C GLU A 89 -8.14 -14.72 10.10
N LEU A 90 -7.19 -14.80 9.16
CA LEU A 90 -6.94 -13.74 8.20
C LEU A 90 -8.11 -13.56 7.22
N LEU A 91 -8.71 -14.64 6.73
CA LEU A 91 -9.93 -14.59 5.92
C LEU A 91 -11.09 -13.93 6.69
N ASN A 92 -11.20 -14.18 8.00
CA ASN A 92 -12.16 -13.48 8.87
C ASN A 92 -11.86 -11.98 9.00
N VAL A 93 -10.59 -11.59 9.08
CA VAL A 93 -10.19 -10.17 9.01
C VAL A 93 -10.63 -9.57 7.68
N ILE A 94 -10.35 -10.25 6.56
CA ILE A 94 -10.68 -9.75 5.22
C ILE A 94 -12.18 -9.60 5.03
N ALA A 95 -12.97 -10.59 5.45
CA ALA A 95 -14.43 -10.56 5.36
C ALA A 95 -15.05 -9.35 6.07
N LYS A 96 -14.42 -8.88 7.16
CA LYS A 96 -14.88 -7.71 7.93
C LYS A 96 -14.29 -6.40 7.41
N GLY A 97 -13.01 -6.41 7.02
CA GLY A 97 -12.30 -5.23 6.50
C GLY A 97 -12.77 -4.81 5.10
N TRP A 98 -12.98 -5.77 4.21
CA TRP A 98 -13.39 -5.58 2.82
C TRP A 98 -14.67 -6.36 2.52
N ARG A 99 -15.70 -6.09 3.33
CA ARG A 99 -17.01 -6.75 3.23
C ARG A 99 -17.60 -6.75 1.82
N TYR A 100 -17.37 -5.67 1.05
CA TYR A 100 -17.88 -5.60 -0.32
C TYR A 100 -17.18 -6.61 -1.24
N ALA A 101 -15.84 -6.60 -1.30
CA ALA A 101 -15.05 -7.59 -2.05
C ALA A 101 -15.43 -9.03 -1.66
N HIS A 102 -15.47 -9.31 -0.35
CA HIS A 102 -15.83 -10.63 0.16
C HIS A 102 -17.27 -11.05 -0.20
N THR A 103 -18.24 -10.13 -0.15
CA THR A 103 -19.62 -10.45 -0.57
C THR A 103 -19.69 -10.71 -2.07
N TYR A 104 -19.00 -9.90 -2.86
CA TYR A 104 -19.02 -9.98 -4.32
C TYR A 104 -18.45 -11.32 -4.81
N VAL A 105 -17.28 -11.73 -4.31
CA VAL A 105 -16.65 -13.00 -4.73
C VAL A 105 -17.51 -14.22 -4.38
N ARG A 106 -18.25 -14.17 -3.26
CA ARG A 106 -19.15 -15.27 -2.89
C ARG A 106 -20.39 -15.37 -3.78
N GLN A 107 -20.78 -14.28 -4.43
CA GLN A 107 -22.01 -14.20 -5.24
C GLN A 107 -21.77 -14.44 -6.74
N HIS A 108 -20.52 -14.40 -7.19
CA HIS A 108 -20.19 -14.49 -8.61
C HIS A 108 -19.13 -15.58 -8.82
N ASP A 109 -19.27 -16.38 -9.86
CA ASP A 109 -18.26 -17.38 -10.24
C ASP A 109 -17.25 -16.79 -11.23
N VAL A 110 -17.69 -15.91 -12.13
CA VAL A 110 -16.82 -15.11 -12.99
C VAL A 110 -16.69 -13.71 -12.41
N LEU A 111 -15.45 -13.30 -12.12
CA LEU A 111 -15.12 -12.03 -11.50
C LEU A 111 -14.52 -11.10 -12.55
N ASN A 112 -15.27 -10.05 -12.89
CA ASN A 112 -14.80 -8.97 -13.74
C ASN A 112 -14.55 -7.72 -12.89
N LEU A 113 -13.33 -7.18 -12.95
CA LEU A 113 -12.87 -6.09 -12.09
C LEU A 113 -13.54 -4.77 -12.46
N TYR A 114 -13.75 -4.49 -13.75
CA TYR A 114 -14.50 -3.33 -14.23
C TYR A 114 -15.92 -3.29 -13.67
N HIS A 115 -16.65 -4.40 -13.77
CA HIS A 115 -17.99 -4.53 -13.21
C HIS A 115 -18.01 -4.42 -11.68
N PHE A 116 -17.02 -5.01 -11.01
CA PHE A 116 -16.87 -4.92 -9.55
C PHE A 116 -16.69 -3.46 -9.09
N ILE A 117 -15.72 -2.74 -9.67
CA ILE A 117 -15.41 -1.36 -9.32
C ILE A 117 -16.56 -0.43 -9.67
N GLY A 118 -17.17 -0.58 -10.86
CA GLY A 118 -18.35 0.20 -11.25
C GLY A 118 -19.52 0.02 -10.28
N SER A 119 -19.78 -1.23 -9.87
CA SER A 119 -20.82 -1.53 -8.87
C SER A 119 -20.47 -0.98 -7.49
N TYR A 120 -19.19 -0.98 -7.11
CA TYR A 120 -18.72 -0.41 -5.86
C TYR A 120 -18.94 1.10 -5.78
N ILE A 121 -18.54 1.82 -6.82
CA ILE A 121 -18.73 3.27 -6.95
C ILE A 121 -20.21 3.63 -6.91
N LYS A 122 -21.06 2.87 -7.64
CA LYS A 122 -22.51 3.06 -7.61
C LYS A 122 -23.07 2.88 -6.19
N LYS A 123 -22.63 1.85 -5.46
CA LYS A 123 -23.03 1.62 -4.06
C LYS A 123 -22.61 2.78 -3.13
N LYS A 124 -21.48 3.42 -3.42
CA LYS A 124 -20.96 4.59 -2.71
C LYS A 124 -21.59 5.91 -3.17
N ARG A 125 -22.54 5.87 -4.09
CA ARG A 125 -23.26 7.04 -4.63
C ARG A 125 -22.36 8.01 -5.42
N GLY A 126 -21.42 7.47 -6.19
CA GLY A 126 -20.55 8.27 -7.07
C GLY A 126 -19.07 8.21 -6.66
N ILE A 127 -18.21 8.60 -7.61
CA ILE A 127 -16.75 8.48 -7.48
C ILE A 127 -16.19 9.43 -6.41
N ASP A 128 -16.80 10.60 -6.24
CA ASP A 128 -16.37 11.63 -5.27
C ASP A 128 -16.48 11.16 -3.81
N ASN A 129 -17.23 10.09 -3.56
CA ASN A 129 -17.42 9.48 -2.24
C ASN A 129 -16.50 8.28 -1.99
N VAL A 130 -15.55 8.02 -2.89
CA VAL A 130 -14.62 6.89 -2.80
C VAL A 130 -13.19 7.41 -2.71
N VAL A 131 -12.48 6.99 -1.67
CA VAL A 131 -11.06 7.29 -1.51
C VAL A 131 -10.23 6.31 -2.34
N ASP A 132 -9.17 6.79 -2.97
CA ASP A 132 -8.28 5.99 -3.83
C ASP A 132 -7.77 4.71 -3.13
N ASP A 133 -7.29 4.82 -1.89
CA ASP A 133 -6.83 3.67 -1.10
C ASP A 133 -7.94 2.64 -0.86
N GLU A 134 -9.18 3.10 -0.66
CA GLU A 134 -10.34 2.23 -0.47
C GLU A 134 -10.66 1.47 -1.78
N LEU A 135 -10.59 2.14 -2.93
CA LEU A 135 -10.84 1.52 -4.23
C LEU A 135 -9.73 0.51 -4.59
N ASN A 136 -8.47 0.93 -4.46
CA ASN A 136 -7.29 0.10 -4.74
C ASN A 136 -7.26 -1.15 -3.85
N SER A 137 -7.50 -1.01 -2.55
CA SER A 137 -7.51 -2.14 -1.63
C SER A 137 -8.68 -3.09 -1.88
N ASN A 138 -9.88 -2.61 -2.24
CA ASN A 138 -11.00 -3.50 -2.61
C ASN A 138 -10.71 -4.27 -3.91
N GLY A 139 -10.09 -3.64 -4.91
CA GLY A 139 -9.67 -4.31 -6.14
C GLY A 139 -8.63 -5.40 -5.87
N LEU A 140 -7.62 -5.09 -5.06
CA LEU A 140 -6.63 -6.07 -4.62
C LEU A 140 -7.27 -7.26 -3.91
N MET A 141 -8.19 -7.01 -2.98
CA MET A 141 -8.86 -8.07 -2.23
C MET A 141 -9.75 -8.94 -3.13
N LEU A 142 -10.36 -8.38 -4.18
CA LEU A 142 -11.08 -9.20 -5.15
C LEU A 142 -10.14 -10.19 -5.86
N ILE A 143 -8.98 -9.70 -6.34
CA ILE A 143 -7.97 -10.52 -7.01
C ILE A 143 -7.47 -11.60 -6.04
N PHE A 144 -7.11 -11.23 -4.82
CA PHE A 144 -6.66 -12.19 -3.80
C PHE A 144 -7.74 -13.23 -3.45
N LEU A 145 -8.98 -12.81 -3.18
CA LEU A 145 -10.04 -13.74 -2.81
C LEU A 145 -10.43 -14.67 -3.97
N SER A 146 -10.21 -14.26 -5.21
CA SER A 146 -10.41 -15.14 -6.37
C SER A 146 -9.50 -16.36 -6.36
N THR A 147 -8.31 -16.27 -5.74
CA THR A 147 -7.39 -17.40 -5.63
C THR A 147 -7.64 -18.25 -4.38
N MET A 148 -8.37 -17.70 -3.40
CA MET A 148 -8.67 -18.38 -2.13
C MET A 148 -9.94 -19.23 -2.19
N TYR A 149 -10.92 -18.83 -3.00
CA TYR A 149 -12.17 -19.57 -3.14
C TYR A 149 -12.20 -20.44 -4.40
N GLU A 150 -12.60 -21.70 -4.22
CA GLU A 150 -12.78 -22.63 -5.32
C GLU A 150 -13.90 -22.19 -6.28
N GLY A 151 -13.74 -22.54 -7.56
CA GLY A 151 -14.72 -22.25 -8.61
C GLY A 151 -14.78 -20.78 -9.05
N LYS A 152 -13.87 -19.92 -8.54
CA LYS A 152 -13.81 -18.51 -8.91
C LYS A 152 -12.83 -18.28 -10.05
N VAL A 153 -13.31 -17.63 -11.11
CA VAL A 153 -12.55 -17.34 -12.32
C VAL A 153 -12.45 -15.83 -12.48
N LEU A 154 -11.23 -15.30 -12.36
CA LEU A 154 -10.97 -13.89 -12.67
C LEU A 154 -10.86 -13.70 -14.18
N ASP A 155 -11.65 -12.77 -14.71
CA ASP A 155 -11.64 -12.39 -16.13
C ASP A 155 -10.34 -11.65 -16.45
N LYS A 156 -9.39 -12.35 -17.09
CA LYS A 156 -8.07 -11.82 -17.44
C LYS A 156 -8.10 -10.93 -18.69
N ASP A 157 -9.17 -10.99 -19.48
CA ASP A 157 -9.35 -10.14 -20.66
C ASP A 157 -9.90 -8.76 -20.28
N ASP A 158 -10.33 -8.58 -19.02
CA ASP A 158 -10.71 -7.29 -18.48
C ASP A 158 -9.53 -6.29 -18.55
N LYS A 159 -9.74 -5.21 -19.31
CA LYS A 159 -8.76 -4.11 -19.44
C LYS A 159 -8.42 -3.49 -18.09
N LEU A 160 -9.39 -3.40 -17.17
CA LEU A 160 -9.13 -2.83 -15.85
C LEU A 160 -8.23 -3.74 -15.03
N TYR A 161 -8.44 -5.06 -15.09
CA TYR A 161 -7.53 -6.03 -14.47
C TYR A 161 -6.11 -5.85 -14.96
N ASN A 162 -5.91 -5.83 -16.28
CA ASN A 162 -4.58 -5.67 -16.88
C ASN A 162 -3.90 -4.35 -16.48
N ASN A 163 -4.66 -3.26 -16.42
CA ASN A 163 -4.15 -1.97 -15.94
C ASN A 163 -3.71 -2.04 -14.48
N VAL A 164 -4.53 -2.63 -13.60
CA VAL A 164 -4.21 -2.77 -12.17
C VAL A 164 -2.96 -3.63 -11.94
N ILE A 165 -2.85 -4.76 -12.65
CA ILE A 165 -1.68 -5.63 -12.58
C ILE A 165 -0.42 -4.91 -13.08
N ASN A 166 -0.53 -4.18 -14.19
CA ASN A 166 0.58 -3.37 -14.68
C ASN A 166 0.97 -2.28 -13.66
N THR A 167 0.01 -1.62 -13.00
CA THR A 167 0.31 -0.65 -11.94
C THR A 167 1.10 -1.28 -10.79
N TYR A 168 0.70 -2.46 -10.29
CA TYR A 168 1.48 -3.14 -9.25
C TYR A 168 2.88 -3.51 -9.73
N PHE A 169 3.01 -3.98 -10.96
CA PHE A 169 4.31 -4.30 -11.56
C PHE A 169 5.23 -3.07 -11.66
N GLN A 170 4.71 -1.94 -12.15
CA GLN A 170 5.44 -0.68 -12.22
C GLN A 170 5.84 -0.17 -10.83
N ARG A 171 4.97 -0.31 -9.82
CA ARG A 171 5.30 0.02 -8.43
C ARG A 171 6.46 -0.83 -7.91
N LEU A 172 6.47 -2.15 -8.18
CA LEU A 172 7.59 -3.03 -7.80
C LEU A 172 8.90 -2.62 -8.48
N ILE A 173 8.88 -2.30 -9.77
CA ILE A 173 10.07 -1.83 -10.49
C ILE A 173 10.57 -0.52 -9.91
N HIS A 174 9.67 0.44 -9.68
CA HIS A 174 10.03 1.73 -9.09
C HIS A 174 10.71 1.56 -7.72
N MET A 175 10.25 0.60 -6.91
CA MET A 175 10.85 0.30 -5.61
C MET A 175 12.22 -0.41 -5.70
N LYS A 176 12.46 -1.22 -6.75
CA LYS A 176 13.78 -1.84 -7.00
C LYS A 176 14.81 -0.84 -7.51
N ASN A 177 14.38 0.14 -8.31
CA ASN A 177 15.28 1.03 -9.05
C ASN A 177 15.69 2.30 -8.28
N GLU A 178 15.52 2.34 -6.95
CA GLU A 178 15.90 3.47 -6.07
C GLU A 178 15.69 4.87 -6.71
N CYS A 179 14.55 5.09 -7.36
CA CYS A 179 14.21 6.39 -7.96
C CYS A 179 13.59 7.35 -6.95
N ARG A 180 13.97 7.24 -5.67
CA ARG A 180 13.67 8.26 -4.65
C ARG A 180 14.97 8.98 -4.34
N ILE A 181 14.95 10.30 -4.48
CA ILE A 181 16.02 11.16 -3.93
C ILE A 181 15.97 10.98 -2.40
N ASN A 182 16.73 10.03 -1.88
CA ASN A 182 16.98 9.88 -0.45
C ASN A 182 18.20 10.74 -0.10
N ILE A 183 18.14 11.54 0.97
CA ILE A 183 19.28 12.32 1.51
C ILE A 183 20.55 11.47 1.59
N ASP A 184 20.38 10.18 1.90
CA ASP A 184 21.46 9.22 2.07
C ASP A 184 22.09 8.78 0.73
N ASN A 185 21.32 8.75 -0.37
CA ASN A 185 21.75 8.27 -1.70
C ASN A 185 21.87 9.39 -2.75
N ILE A 186 21.85 10.67 -2.36
CA ILE A 186 22.04 11.78 -3.29
C ILE A 186 23.50 11.80 -3.77
N SER A 187 23.70 11.71 -5.09
CA SER A 187 25.02 11.89 -5.73
C SER A 187 25.62 13.27 -5.45
N LYS A 188 26.93 13.42 -5.61
CA LYS A 188 27.60 14.72 -5.46
C LYS A 188 27.05 15.76 -6.43
N GLU A 189 26.73 15.38 -7.68
CA GLU A 189 26.14 16.31 -8.65
C GLU A 189 24.74 16.76 -8.22
N GLN A 190 23.89 15.83 -7.77
CA GLN A 190 22.54 16.17 -7.30
C GLN A 190 22.57 17.03 -6.03
N LYS A 191 23.50 16.79 -5.09
CA LYS A 191 23.70 17.66 -3.91
C LYS A 191 24.10 19.08 -4.33
N LYS A 192 24.95 19.22 -5.35
CA LYS A 192 25.34 20.52 -5.89
C LYS A 192 24.14 21.22 -6.54
N LEU A 193 23.35 20.52 -7.35
CA LEU A 193 22.15 21.04 -7.98
C LEU A 193 21.11 21.51 -6.94
N ILE A 194 20.87 20.71 -5.88
CA ILE A 194 19.95 21.10 -4.80
C ILE A 194 20.41 22.38 -4.12
N ARG A 195 21.71 22.51 -3.80
CA ARG A 195 22.27 23.74 -3.20
C ARG A 195 22.12 24.95 -4.13
N GLU A 196 22.37 24.77 -5.43
CA GLU A 196 22.19 25.84 -6.41
C GLU A 196 20.72 26.28 -6.53
N LEU A 197 19.78 25.33 -6.48
CA LEU A 197 18.35 25.61 -6.47
C LEU A 197 17.92 26.32 -5.17
N GLU A 198 18.43 25.90 -4.01
CA GLU A 198 18.19 26.59 -2.72
C GLU A 198 18.70 28.03 -2.75
N LEU A 199 19.90 28.26 -3.29
CA LEU A 199 20.47 29.60 -3.44
C LEU A 199 19.64 30.46 -4.38
N LYS A 200 19.22 29.91 -5.53
CA LYS A 200 18.31 30.58 -6.47
C LYS A 200 16.99 30.94 -5.81
N LEU A 201 16.38 30.02 -5.04
CA LEU A 201 15.11 30.26 -4.32
C LEU A 201 15.25 31.36 -3.26
N LYS A 202 16.33 31.34 -2.47
CA LYS A 202 16.65 32.37 -1.46
C LYS A 202 16.86 33.75 -2.09
N ASN A 203 17.46 33.79 -3.28
CA ASN A 203 17.71 35.03 -4.01
C ASN A 203 16.46 35.54 -4.74
N TYR A 204 15.55 34.67 -5.17
CA TYR A 204 14.38 35.07 -5.98
C TYR A 204 13.29 35.76 -5.15
N LYS A 205 13.15 35.42 -3.86
CA LYS A 205 12.33 36.17 -2.89
C LYS A 205 12.93 35.99 -1.50
N LYS A 206 13.06 37.07 -0.72
CA LYS A 206 13.07 36.98 0.76
C LYS A 206 11.73 36.36 1.19
N ILE A 207 11.61 35.05 1.13
CA ILE A 207 10.46 34.34 1.68
C ILE A 207 10.55 34.57 3.19
N LYS A 208 9.71 35.46 3.73
CA LYS A 208 9.45 35.50 5.16
C LYS A 208 8.78 34.18 5.52
N VAL A 209 9.58 33.18 5.87
CA VAL A 209 9.08 31.97 6.50
C VAL A 209 8.68 32.37 7.91
N VAL A 210 7.39 32.66 8.11
CA VAL A 210 6.81 32.72 9.46
C VAL A 210 6.47 31.27 9.82
N PRO A 211 7.13 30.66 10.83
CA PRO A 211 6.80 29.31 11.24
C PRO A 211 5.33 29.25 11.66
N SER A 212 4.61 28.21 11.26
CA SER A 212 3.17 28.07 11.55
C SER A 212 2.86 28.06 13.05
N SER A 213 3.85 27.74 13.90
CA SER A 213 3.78 27.81 15.36
C SER A 213 3.67 29.23 15.94
N TYR A 214 3.89 30.28 15.14
CA TYR A 214 3.77 31.69 15.54
C TYR A 214 2.56 32.41 14.93
N ARG A 215 1.61 31.69 14.31
CA ARG A 215 0.34 32.28 13.88
C ARG A 215 -0.59 32.42 15.09
N PHE A 216 -0.48 33.54 15.80
CA PHE A 216 -1.57 33.98 16.67
C PHE A 216 -2.85 34.14 15.85
N SER A 217 -4.00 33.68 16.37
CA SER A 217 -5.31 33.94 15.76
C SER A 217 -5.55 35.46 15.69
N ASN A 218 -6.43 35.92 14.79
CA ASN A 218 -6.75 37.36 14.69
C ASN A 218 -7.24 37.93 16.05
N GLU A 219 -7.88 37.11 16.88
CA GLU A 219 -8.27 37.48 18.25
C GLU A 219 -7.06 37.68 19.17
N GLN A 220 -6.05 36.81 19.08
CA GLN A 220 -4.82 36.93 19.87
C GLN A 220 -3.96 38.13 19.46
N GLN A 221 -4.05 38.60 18.22
CA GLN A 221 -3.36 39.82 17.76
C GLN A 221 -4.05 41.11 18.22
N ASN A 222 -5.38 41.10 18.35
CA ASN A 222 -6.15 42.27 18.77
C ASN A 222 -6.12 42.52 20.29
N GLY A 223 -5.83 41.49 21.10
CA GLY A 223 -5.66 41.62 22.54
C GLY A 223 -4.31 42.19 23.00
N MET A 224 -3.39 42.47 22.07
CA MET A 224 -2.06 43.05 22.33
C MET A 224 -1.94 44.52 21.85
N ARG A 225 -3.07 45.19 21.57
CA ARG A 225 -3.13 46.64 21.31
C ARG A 225 -3.76 47.39 22.47
#